data_AF-F7S6K3-F1
#
_entry.id   AF-F7S6K3-F1
#
_cell.length_a   1.000
_cell.length_b   1.000
_cell.length_c   1.000
_cell.angle_alpha   90.00
_cell.angle_beta   90.00
_cell.angle_gamma   90.00
#
_symmetry.space_group_name_H-M   'P 1'
#
loop_
_entity.id
_entity.type
_entity.pdbx_description
1 polymer ?
#
loop_
_entity_poly.entity_id
_entity_poly.type
_entity_poly.pdbx_seq_one_letter_code
_entity_poly.pdbx_strand_id
1 'polypeptide(L)'
;GAAPNTGYNAISLAAGGTLEGAGLLMAGNFSEAETIVGPGTILALGPAPLSIAAGSIGGSIDLAIAPGAVLELGAVQPLYGVFNATPVTVGADATISFAPGASAGQDGTGYASTLGEQGGVLVLDDPTDFAATLAGFRPGDRIAFPTLTNLSVFNVSPTSFEVAGVVIGNTAQSEIVTIHASLAAGVSPVVETDSAGDQVIGLRASSAALTLNDVPAAGASIEAVNGIATPIIGLGLLVPSDGSAGLQLTVSASHGQIATGGGAAVGSLVLSAANALDLNAELAALDYTAPAGGTGDVLNFTGGTGLAGLSAAIGIAIAPAGTLDFTGANGGLFNAGSSWQGGAPPANGDVALLGPHAGAPLLVEGPGVAGTVSVAGAYDFAGTFDLPASGAALDIGAGGFALFDANAAATLGGGALVGDAQGTGTLGIAGTLDAAGTIDVGGAAVSGNDVLEVTGSLAAAGLALGTAAAGTFELGGTASFGASALGTGALLREAGTASLALGSLALAGGIVSLGN
;
A
#
# COMPACT_ATOMS: atom_id res chain seq x y z
N GLY A 1 -49.31 -15.80 -37.19
CA GLY A 1 -49.40 -16.12 -35.76
C GLY A 1 -48.05 -15.84 -35.17
N ALA A 2 -47.97 -15.00 -34.14
CA ALA A 2 -46.73 -14.72 -33.44
C ALA A 2 -46.25 -16.01 -32.77
N ALA A 3 -45.00 -16.41 -33.01
CA ALA A 3 -44.36 -17.46 -32.24
C ALA A 3 -44.24 -17.00 -30.78
N PRO A 4 -44.46 -17.88 -29.79
CA PRO A 4 -44.36 -17.51 -28.38
C PRO A 4 -42.91 -17.16 -28.03
N ASN A 5 -42.68 -15.93 -27.55
CA ASN A 5 -41.47 -15.52 -26.84
C ASN A 5 -41.43 -16.22 -25.48
N THR A 6 -40.98 -17.49 -25.43
CA THR A 6 -40.70 -18.17 -24.17
C THR A 6 -39.32 -18.83 -24.27
N GLY A 7 -38.26 -18.02 -24.15
CA GLY A 7 -36.96 -18.55 -23.81
C GLY A 7 -37.03 -19.18 -22.43
N TYR A 8 -36.53 -20.41 -22.27
CA TYR A 8 -36.36 -21.02 -20.95
C TYR A 8 -35.26 -20.26 -20.19
N ASN A 9 -35.36 -20.22 -18.87
CA ASN A 9 -34.27 -19.70 -18.03
C ASN A 9 -33.15 -20.76 -18.00
N ALA A 10 -32.12 -20.58 -18.82
CA ALA A 10 -30.95 -21.46 -18.85
C ALA A 10 -30.17 -21.36 -17.53
N ILE A 11 -30.02 -20.13 -17.04
CA ILE A 11 -29.27 -19.80 -15.85
C ILE A 11 -30.14 -18.92 -14.96
N SER A 12 -30.34 -19.34 -13.71
CA SER A 12 -30.98 -18.54 -12.68
C SER A 12 -30.05 -18.40 -11.48
N LEU A 13 -29.62 -17.18 -11.18
CA LEU A 13 -28.76 -16.89 -10.05
C LEU A 13 -29.59 -16.36 -8.87
N ALA A 14 -29.35 -16.93 -7.68
CA ALA A 14 -29.90 -16.41 -6.45
C ALA A 14 -29.09 -15.21 -5.94
N ALA A 15 -29.66 -14.42 -5.03
CA ALA A 15 -28.96 -13.30 -4.40
C ALA A 15 -27.70 -13.79 -3.69
N GLY A 16 -26.57 -13.14 -3.95
CA GLY A 16 -25.25 -13.54 -3.44
C GLY A 16 -24.63 -14.76 -4.12
N GLY A 17 -25.28 -15.34 -5.13
CA GLY A 17 -24.67 -16.34 -6.02
C GLY A 17 -23.74 -15.66 -7.02
N THR A 18 -22.53 -16.20 -7.16
CA THR A 18 -21.50 -15.64 -8.06
C THR A 18 -21.05 -16.69 -9.08
N LEU A 19 -21.00 -16.29 -10.35
CA LEU A 19 -20.27 -16.99 -11.40
C LEU A 19 -19.08 -16.11 -11.79
N GLU A 20 -17.85 -16.61 -11.63
CA GLU A 20 -16.64 -15.86 -11.95
C GLU A 20 -15.75 -16.63 -12.93
N GLY A 21 -15.09 -15.92 -13.83
CA GLY A 21 -14.12 -16.53 -14.74
C GLY A 21 -13.86 -15.75 -16.02
N ALA A 22 -13.31 -16.47 -17.01
CA ALA A 22 -13.03 -16.03 -18.36
C ALA A 22 -13.40 -17.18 -19.35
N GLY A 23 -13.54 -16.87 -20.64
CA GLY A 23 -13.99 -17.80 -21.67
C GLY A 23 -15.43 -17.52 -22.12
N LEU A 24 -16.18 -18.55 -22.48
CA LEU A 24 -17.55 -18.42 -23.00
C LEU A 24 -18.58 -18.90 -21.96
N LEU A 25 -19.50 -18.03 -21.57
CA LEU A 25 -20.74 -18.37 -20.88
C LEU A 25 -21.90 -18.35 -21.88
N MET A 26 -22.45 -19.52 -22.20
CA MET A 26 -23.54 -19.65 -23.16
C MET A 26 -24.85 -20.03 -22.47
N ALA A 27 -25.89 -19.22 -22.64
CA ALA A 27 -27.24 -19.48 -22.18
C ALA A 27 -28.14 -19.81 -23.39
N GLY A 28 -28.38 -21.10 -23.57
CA GLY A 28 -29.10 -21.67 -24.70
C GLY A 28 -28.22 -22.59 -25.53
N ASN A 29 -28.64 -22.83 -26.77
CA ASN A 29 -27.93 -23.66 -27.72
C ASN A 29 -27.92 -23.02 -29.11
N PHE A 30 -27.38 -23.74 -30.09
CA PHE A 30 -27.22 -23.26 -31.45
C PHE A 30 -28.53 -23.09 -32.25
N SER A 31 -29.66 -23.53 -31.69
CA SER A 31 -30.99 -23.51 -32.31
C SER A 31 -31.97 -22.59 -31.56
N GLU A 32 -31.75 -22.36 -30.27
CA GLU A 32 -32.59 -21.55 -29.40
C GLU A 32 -31.72 -20.73 -28.44
N ALA A 33 -31.89 -19.41 -28.50
CA ALA A 33 -31.28 -18.51 -27.54
C ALA A 33 -32.13 -18.46 -26.26
N GLU A 34 -31.50 -18.64 -25.10
CA GLU A 34 -32.19 -18.71 -23.79
C GLU A 34 -31.78 -17.55 -22.88
N THR A 35 -32.34 -17.52 -21.67
CA THR A 35 -32.26 -16.36 -20.77
C THR A 35 -31.37 -16.62 -19.55
N ILE A 36 -30.59 -15.60 -19.16
CA ILE A 36 -29.92 -15.49 -17.86
C ILE A 36 -30.74 -14.55 -16.96
N VAL A 37 -31.15 -15.02 -15.78
CA VAL A 37 -31.94 -14.20 -14.83
C VAL A 37 -31.45 -14.30 -13.39
N GLY A 38 -31.77 -13.28 -12.59
CA GLY A 38 -31.77 -13.35 -11.12
C GLY A 38 -30.72 -12.48 -10.44
N PRO A 39 -30.87 -12.18 -9.14
CA PRO A 39 -30.12 -11.13 -8.44
C PRO A 39 -28.68 -11.52 -8.03
N GLY A 40 -28.05 -12.44 -8.75
CA GLY A 40 -26.65 -12.82 -8.53
C GLY A 40 -25.67 -11.97 -9.34
N THR A 41 -24.39 -12.33 -9.26
CA THR A 41 -23.30 -11.65 -9.95
C THR A 41 -22.62 -12.58 -10.96
N ILE A 42 -22.33 -12.06 -12.14
CA ILE A 42 -21.39 -12.67 -13.10
C ILE A 42 -20.16 -11.77 -13.15
N LEU A 43 -19.00 -12.29 -12.76
CA LEU A 43 -17.76 -11.53 -12.61
C LEU A 43 -16.72 -11.93 -13.66
N ALA A 44 -16.36 -10.99 -14.54
CA ALA A 44 -15.23 -11.13 -15.45
C ALA A 44 -13.91 -10.91 -14.70
N LEU A 45 -12.97 -11.85 -14.84
CA LEU A 45 -11.67 -11.83 -14.15
C LEU A 45 -10.49 -11.95 -15.13
N GLY A 46 -9.43 -11.19 -14.85
CA GLY A 46 -8.17 -11.28 -15.58
C GLY A 46 -8.27 -10.77 -17.03
N PRO A 47 -7.14 -10.73 -17.77
CA PRO A 47 -7.08 -10.11 -19.09
C PRO A 47 -7.77 -10.91 -20.21
N ALA A 48 -8.12 -12.18 -19.95
CA ALA A 48 -8.85 -13.00 -20.91
C ALA A 48 -10.33 -12.62 -20.89
N PRO A 49 -10.97 -12.40 -22.05
CA PRO A 49 -12.39 -12.04 -22.10
C PRO A 49 -13.29 -13.09 -21.49
N LEU A 50 -14.31 -12.64 -20.76
CA LEU A 50 -15.52 -13.41 -20.49
C LEU A 50 -16.59 -12.99 -21.50
N SER A 51 -16.82 -13.82 -22.51
CA SER A 51 -17.87 -13.62 -23.50
C SER A 51 -19.16 -14.28 -23.01
N ILE A 52 -20.25 -13.52 -22.93
CA ILE A 52 -21.59 -14.00 -22.60
C ILE A 52 -22.41 -14.00 -23.88
N ALA A 53 -22.85 -15.20 -24.28
CA ALA A 53 -23.77 -15.41 -25.39
C ALA A 53 -25.12 -15.87 -24.84
N ALA A 54 -26.13 -15.00 -24.91
CA ALA A 54 -27.47 -15.26 -24.41
C ALA A 54 -28.51 -14.59 -25.31
N GLY A 55 -29.75 -15.10 -25.30
CA GLY A 55 -30.87 -14.41 -25.95
C GLY A 55 -31.31 -13.19 -25.15
N SER A 56 -31.37 -13.31 -23.82
CA SER A 56 -31.64 -12.16 -22.96
C SER A 56 -30.99 -12.28 -21.57
N ILE A 57 -30.72 -11.13 -20.95
CA ILE A 57 -30.12 -10.99 -19.62
C ILE A 57 -30.98 -10.02 -18.79
N GLY A 58 -31.38 -10.40 -17.58
CA GLY A 58 -32.20 -9.55 -16.70
C GLY A 58 -32.42 -10.14 -15.31
N GLY A 59 -33.52 -9.76 -14.65
CA GLY A 59 -33.89 -10.27 -13.32
C GLY A 59 -33.02 -9.73 -12.19
N SER A 60 -32.57 -8.47 -12.29
CA SER A 60 -31.67 -7.83 -11.31
C SER A 60 -30.25 -8.38 -11.22
N ILE A 61 -29.77 -9.02 -12.28
CA ILE A 61 -28.40 -9.53 -12.34
C ILE A 61 -27.38 -8.39 -12.39
N ASP A 62 -26.23 -8.62 -11.75
CA ASP A 62 -25.06 -7.73 -11.80
C ASP A 62 -23.95 -8.37 -12.65
N LEU A 63 -23.56 -7.70 -13.72
CA LEU A 63 -22.42 -8.09 -14.56
C LEU A 63 -21.21 -7.25 -14.14
N ALA A 64 -20.34 -7.83 -13.32
CA ALA A 64 -19.20 -7.15 -12.74
C ALA A 64 -17.94 -7.35 -13.57
N ILE A 65 -17.15 -6.28 -13.73
CA ILE A 65 -15.90 -6.25 -14.50
C ILE A 65 -14.77 -5.87 -13.54
N ALA A 66 -13.85 -6.81 -13.26
CA ALA A 66 -12.66 -6.53 -12.45
C ALA A 66 -11.69 -5.59 -13.20
N PRO A 67 -10.77 -4.90 -12.49
CA PRO A 67 -9.76 -4.08 -13.16
C PRO A 67 -8.92 -4.90 -14.13
N GLY A 68 -8.81 -4.44 -15.37
CA GLY A 68 -8.10 -5.11 -16.46
C GLY A 68 -8.83 -6.31 -17.07
N ALA A 69 -10.08 -6.56 -16.69
CA ALA A 69 -10.91 -7.60 -17.30
C ALA A 69 -11.71 -7.08 -18.49
N VAL A 70 -12.07 -8.02 -19.37
CA VAL A 70 -12.93 -7.76 -20.53
C VAL A 70 -14.21 -8.60 -20.38
N LEU A 71 -15.35 -7.94 -20.34
CA LEU A 71 -16.67 -8.55 -20.44
C LEU A 71 -17.23 -8.28 -21.83
N GLU A 72 -17.50 -9.32 -22.59
CA GLU A 72 -18.08 -9.23 -23.92
C GLU A 72 -19.51 -9.75 -23.90
N LEU A 73 -20.47 -8.94 -24.35
CA LEU A 73 -21.84 -9.35 -24.56
C LEU A 73 -22.04 -9.50 -26.05
N GLY A 74 -22.22 -10.75 -26.51
CA GLY A 74 -22.26 -11.08 -27.93
C GLY A 74 -23.45 -11.94 -28.32
N ALA A 75 -23.68 -12.04 -29.63
CA ALA A 75 -24.77 -12.79 -30.20
C ALA A 75 -24.59 -14.31 -30.10
N VAL A 76 -25.69 -15.05 -30.02
CA VAL A 76 -25.68 -16.51 -30.12
C VAL A 76 -25.58 -16.92 -31.60
N GLN A 77 -24.44 -17.53 -31.97
CA GLN A 77 -24.16 -17.96 -33.33
C GLN A 77 -24.82 -19.33 -33.65
N PRO A 78 -25.57 -19.46 -34.76
CA PRO A 78 -26.17 -20.73 -35.14
C PRO A 78 -25.16 -21.70 -35.71
N LEU A 79 -25.32 -22.98 -35.37
CA LEU A 79 -24.56 -24.07 -35.98
C LEU A 79 -24.89 -24.03 -37.48
N TYR A 80 -23.87 -23.96 -38.33
CA TYR A 80 -23.96 -23.95 -39.80
C TYR A 80 -24.18 -22.60 -40.50
N GLY A 81 -24.31 -21.46 -39.81
CA GLY A 81 -24.32 -20.13 -40.46
C GLY A 81 -25.45 -19.90 -41.47
N VAL A 82 -26.53 -20.70 -41.38
CA VAL A 82 -27.70 -20.62 -42.28
C VAL A 82 -28.75 -19.65 -41.74
N PHE A 83 -28.70 -19.35 -40.45
CA PHE A 83 -29.54 -18.36 -39.78
C PHE A 83 -28.68 -17.16 -39.37
N ASN A 84 -29.30 -16.00 -39.19
CA ASN A 84 -28.61 -14.85 -38.59
C ASN A 84 -28.33 -15.15 -37.12
N ALA A 85 -27.23 -14.60 -36.59
CA ALA A 85 -26.96 -14.64 -35.16
C ALA A 85 -28.14 -14.03 -34.40
N THR A 86 -28.49 -14.61 -33.25
CA THR A 86 -29.53 -14.02 -32.38
C THR A 86 -28.83 -13.02 -31.48
N PRO A 87 -29.09 -11.71 -31.62
CA PRO A 87 -28.35 -10.73 -30.84
C PRO A 87 -28.88 -10.65 -29.42
N VAL A 88 -28.05 -10.14 -28.51
CA VAL A 88 -28.35 -10.14 -27.07
C VAL A 88 -29.28 -8.97 -26.71
N THR A 89 -30.27 -9.25 -25.85
CA THR A 89 -31.11 -8.23 -25.21
C THR A 89 -30.74 -8.10 -23.73
N VAL A 90 -30.37 -6.90 -23.27
CA VAL A 90 -30.05 -6.66 -21.85
C VAL A 90 -31.11 -5.75 -21.24
N GLY A 91 -31.86 -6.30 -20.27
CA GLY A 91 -32.98 -5.64 -19.62
C GLY A 91 -32.58 -4.46 -18.72
N ALA A 92 -33.51 -3.53 -18.53
CA ALA A 92 -33.32 -2.32 -17.71
C ALA A 92 -33.12 -2.60 -16.21
N ASP A 93 -33.46 -3.81 -15.76
CA ASP A 93 -33.25 -4.27 -14.40
C ASP A 93 -31.85 -4.86 -14.18
N ALA A 94 -31.05 -5.10 -15.23
CA ALA A 94 -29.66 -5.51 -15.08
C ALA A 94 -28.74 -4.32 -14.79
N THR A 95 -27.68 -4.58 -14.02
CA THR A 95 -26.59 -3.62 -13.76
C THR A 95 -25.29 -4.17 -14.35
N ILE A 96 -24.47 -3.29 -14.93
CA ILE A 96 -23.09 -3.60 -15.30
C ILE A 96 -22.19 -2.76 -14.40
N SER A 97 -21.34 -3.40 -13.60
CA SER A 97 -20.52 -2.73 -12.60
C SER A 97 -19.02 -2.80 -12.93
N PHE A 98 -18.37 -1.64 -12.97
CA PHE A 98 -16.91 -1.54 -13.11
C PHE A 98 -16.27 -1.47 -11.72
N ALA A 99 -15.53 -2.51 -11.35
CA ALA A 99 -14.88 -2.59 -10.05
C ALA A 99 -13.71 -1.58 -9.94
N PRO A 100 -13.43 -1.06 -8.73
CA PRO A 100 -12.33 -0.10 -8.52
C PRO A 100 -10.96 -0.74 -8.65
N GLY A 101 -10.03 0.01 -9.22
CA GLY A 101 -8.60 -0.33 -9.24
C GLY A 101 -7.96 -0.16 -10.62
N ALA A 102 -6.67 -0.40 -10.68
CA ALA A 102 -5.86 -0.44 -11.89
C ALA A 102 -5.23 -1.84 -12.03
N SER A 103 -5.04 -2.30 -13.27
CA SER A 103 -4.42 -3.59 -13.57
C SER A 103 -3.73 -3.55 -14.91
N ALA A 104 -2.42 -3.85 -14.92
CA ALA A 104 -1.62 -3.99 -16.13
C ALA A 104 -2.08 -5.14 -17.05
N GLY A 105 -3.02 -5.99 -16.58
CA GLY A 105 -3.66 -6.99 -17.42
C GLY A 105 -4.37 -6.37 -18.64
N GLN A 106 -4.94 -5.17 -18.51
CA GLN A 106 -5.61 -4.50 -19.63
C GLN A 106 -4.65 -4.19 -20.78
N ASP A 107 -3.41 -3.83 -20.46
CA ASP A 107 -2.37 -3.44 -21.40
C ASP A 107 -1.93 -4.58 -22.33
N GLY A 108 -2.26 -5.82 -21.97
CA GLY A 108 -2.03 -7.01 -22.79
C GLY A 108 -3.12 -7.30 -23.83
N THR A 109 -4.19 -6.49 -23.89
CA THR A 109 -5.34 -6.69 -24.79
C THR A 109 -5.38 -5.62 -25.90
N GLY A 110 -6.11 -5.86 -26.99
CA GLY A 110 -6.33 -4.84 -28.03
C GLY A 110 -7.06 -3.59 -27.53
N TYR A 111 -7.83 -3.73 -26.45
CA TYR A 111 -8.61 -2.66 -25.83
C TYR A 111 -7.81 -1.79 -24.85
N ALA A 112 -6.49 -1.94 -24.79
CA ALA A 112 -5.65 -1.08 -23.97
C ALA A 112 -5.78 0.39 -24.39
N SER A 113 -5.60 1.30 -23.43
CA SER A 113 -5.62 2.73 -23.71
C SER A 113 -4.40 3.11 -24.53
N THR A 114 -4.59 3.98 -25.53
CA THR A 114 -3.45 4.70 -26.11
C THR A 114 -2.81 5.68 -25.12
N LEU A 115 -3.52 6.02 -24.03
CA LEU A 115 -3.04 6.94 -22.98
C LEU A 115 -2.45 6.20 -21.76
N GLY A 116 -2.41 4.86 -21.81
CA GLY A 116 -1.98 3.96 -20.74
C GLY A 116 -2.87 3.93 -19.48
N GLU A 117 -4.11 4.45 -19.55
CA GLU A 117 -5.08 4.32 -18.46
C GLU A 117 -5.60 2.88 -18.32
N GLN A 118 -5.63 2.39 -17.09
CA GLN A 118 -6.04 1.03 -16.76
C GLN A 118 -7.45 0.99 -16.15
N GLY A 119 -8.30 0.06 -16.61
CA GLY A 119 -9.67 -0.13 -16.15
C GLY A 119 -10.30 -1.42 -16.69
N GLY A 120 -11.62 -1.54 -16.59
CA GLY A 120 -12.39 -2.64 -17.19
C GLY A 120 -12.87 -2.33 -18.61
N VAL A 121 -13.17 -3.36 -19.40
CA VAL A 121 -13.72 -3.20 -20.76
C VAL A 121 -15.05 -3.92 -20.87
N LEU A 122 -16.07 -3.19 -21.32
CA LEU A 122 -17.33 -3.74 -21.77
C LEU A 122 -17.33 -3.76 -23.31
N VAL A 123 -17.51 -4.92 -23.91
CA VAL A 123 -17.67 -5.06 -25.36
C VAL A 123 -19.15 -5.36 -25.63
N LEU A 124 -19.78 -4.52 -26.43
CA LEU A 124 -21.17 -4.69 -26.87
C LEU A 124 -21.15 -5.11 -28.35
N ASP A 125 -21.19 -6.42 -28.57
CA ASP A 125 -21.23 -7.04 -29.89
C ASP A 125 -22.69 -7.32 -30.28
N ASP A 126 -23.18 -6.56 -31.27
CA ASP A 126 -24.52 -6.67 -31.85
C ASP A 126 -25.69 -6.50 -30.82
N PRO A 127 -25.81 -5.36 -30.11
CA PRO A 127 -26.93 -5.15 -29.20
C PRO A 127 -28.23 -4.92 -29.99
N THR A 128 -29.24 -5.79 -29.81
CA THR A 128 -30.60 -5.51 -30.34
C THR A 128 -31.31 -4.44 -29.49
N ASP A 129 -31.19 -4.57 -28.18
CA ASP A 129 -31.73 -3.65 -27.18
C ASP A 129 -30.85 -3.72 -25.92
N PHE A 130 -30.30 -2.57 -25.53
CA PHE A 130 -29.41 -2.43 -24.37
C PHE A 130 -29.97 -1.38 -23.44
N ALA A 131 -30.55 -1.82 -22.32
CA ALA A 131 -31.21 -0.94 -21.37
C ALA A 131 -30.58 -0.96 -19.97
N ALA A 132 -29.52 -1.75 -19.75
CA ALA A 132 -28.85 -1.88 -18.46
C ALA A 132 -28.29 -0.55 -17.95
N THR A 133 -28.15 -0.46 -16.62
CA THR A 133 -27.47 0.66 -15.97
C THR A 133 -26.01 0.34 -15.73
N LEU A 134 -25.10 1.20 -16.21
CA LEU A 134 -23.69 1.15 -15.90
C LEU A 134 -23.42 1.84 -14.56
N ALA A 135 -22.81 1.10 -13.63
CA ALA A 135 -22.40 1.58 -12.33
C ALA A 135 -20.87 1.61 -12.24
N GLY A 136 -20.34 2.72 -11.70
CA GLY A 136 -18.91 2.86 -11.45
C GLY A 136 -18.04 3.03 -12.69
N PHE A 137 -18.61 3.41 -13.84
CA PHE A 137 -17.86 3.73 -15.07
C PHE A 137 -17.00 4.98 -14.85
N ARG A 138 -15.68 4.87 -15.04
CA ARG A 138 -14.67 5.91 -14.71
C ARG A 138 -13.68 6.08 -15.87
N PRO A 139 -12.86 7.14 -15.85
CA PRO A 139 -11.67 7.20 -16.69
C PRO A 139 -10.80 5.95 -16.54
N GLY A 140 -10.32 5.41 -17.67
CA GLY A 140 -9.64 4.11 -17.77
C GLY A 140 -10.55 2.94 -18.19
N ASP A 141 -11.84 3.00 -17.86
CA ASP A 141 -12.82 2.03 -18.37
C ASP A 141 -13.21 2.34 -19.82
N ARG A 142 -13.59 1.30 -20.57
CA ARG A 142 -13.98 1.42 -21.98
C ARG A 142 -15.23 0.66 -22.32
N ILE A 143 -15.97 1.20 -23.30
CA ILE A 143 -17.06 0.52 -23.99
C ILE A 143 -16.69 0.41 -25.46
N ALA A 144 -16.55 -0.82 -25.97
CA ALA A 144 -16.25 -1.10 -27.36
C ALA A 144 -17.52 -1.52 -28.10
N PHE A 145 -17.64 -1.07 -29.37
CA PHE A 145 -18.72 -1.43 -30.28
C PHE A 145 -18.13 -2.04 -31.56
N PRO A 146 -17.70 -3.31 -31.55
CA PRO A 146 -16.94 -3.90 -32.66
C PRO A 146 -17.67 -3.93 -34.00
N THR A 147 -19.00 -3.85 -34.00
CA THR A 147 -19.84 -3.83 -35.20
C THR A 147 -20.03 -2.43 -35.80
N LEU A 148 -19.57 -1.38 -35.09
CA LEU A 148 -19.78 0.02 -35.46
C LEU A 148 -18.45 0.74 -35.76
N THR A 149 -18.50 1.71 -36.66
CA THR A 149 -17.40 2.63 -36.97
C THR A 149 -17.91 4.06 -37.08
N ASN A 150 -17.01 5.05 -37.12
CA ASN A 150 -17.35 6.47 -37.06
C ASN A 150 -18.23 6.81 -35.85
N LEU A 151 -17.79 6.38 -34.67
CA LEU A 151 -18.50 6.61 -33.43
C LEU A 151 -18.61 8.11 -33.13
N SER A 152 -19.72 8.49 -32.51
CA SER A 152 -19.98 9.83 -31.99
C SER A 152 -20.81 9.74 -30.72
N VAL A 153 -20.58 10.67 -29.79
CA VAL A 153 -21.30 10.75 -28.50
C VAL A 153 -22.09 12.06 -28.45
N PHE A 154 -23.34 11.98 -28.00
CA PHE A 154 -24.23 13.14 -27.87
C PHE A 154 -25.29 12.91 -26.79
N ASN A 155 -26.13 13.93 -26.55
CA ASN A 155 -27.19 13.91 -25.52
C ASN A 155 -26.68 13.49 -24.11
N VAL A 156 -25.48 13.93 -23.75
CA VAL A 156 -24.84 13.61 -22.48
C VAL A 156 -25.57 14.29 -21.32
N SER A 157 -25.93 13.48 -20.32
CA SER A 157 -26.50 13.88 -19.03
C SER A 157 -25.81 13.12 -17.90
N PRO A 158 -25.98 13.52 -16.62
CA PRO A 158 -25.40 12.79 -15.49
C PRO A 158 -25.87 11.32 -15.36
N THR A 159 -26.95 10.93 -16.04
CA THR A 159 -27.58 9.61 -15.93
C THR A 159 -27.58 8.81 -17.24
N SER A 160 -27.18 9.42 -18.36
CA SER A 160 -27.17 8.75 -19.66
C SER A 160 -26.40 9.53 -20.73
N PHE A 161 -26.00 8.84 -21.79
CA PHE A 161 -25.51 9.42 -23.04
C PHE A 161 -25.90 8.53 -24.22
N GLU A 162 -25.83 9.06 -25.43
CA GLU A 162 -26.11 8.30 -26.66
C GLU A 162 -24.84 8.16 -27.49
N VAL A 163 -24.64 6.95 -28.02
CA VAL A 163 -23.55 6.61 -28.93
C VAL A 163 -24.15 6.32 -30.30
N ALA A 164 -23.74 7.05 -31.34
CA ALA A 164 -24.09 6.73 -32.71
C ALA A 164 -22.88 6.21 -33.47
N GLY A 165 -23.12 5.22 -34.34
CA GLY A 165 -22.11 4.67 -35.24
C GLY A 165 -22.72 4.19 -36.55
N VAL A 166 -21.85 3.89 -37.51
CA VAL A 166 -22.19 3.29 -38.81
C VAL A 166 -21.85 1.81 -38.77
N VAL A 167 -22.75 0.96 -39.24
CA VAL A 167 -22.53 -0.49 -39.24
C VAL A 167 -21.39 -0.85 -40.19
N ILE A 168 -20.39 -1.57 -39.69
CA ILE A 168 -19.25 -2.03 -40.49
C ILE A 168 -19.76 -2.92 -41.63
N GLY A 169 -19.30 -2.65 -42.84
CA GLY A 169 -19.76 -3.35 -44.05
C GLY A 169 -21.11 -2.84 -44.61
N ASN A 170 -21.82 -1.95 -43.91
CA ASN A 170 -23.05 -1.32 -44.39
C ASN A 170 -23.08 0.18 -44.06
N THR A 171 -22.38 0.98 -44.88
CA THR A 171 -22.24 2.43 -44.66
C THR A 171 -23.53 3.25 -44.78
N ALA A 172 -24.65 2.62 -45.16
CA ALA A 172 -25.96 3.26 -45.24
C ALA A 172 -26.81 3.06 -43.98
N GLN A 173 -26.39 2.18 -43.07
CA GLN A 173 -27.07 1.91 -41.81
C GLN A 173 -26.31 2.57 -40.66
N SER A 174 -27.03 3.37 -39.88
CA SER A 174 -26.53 3.95 -38.63
C SER A 174 -27.36 3.42 -37.47
N GLU A 175 -26.69 3.23 -36.34
CA GLU A 175 -27.29 2.77 -35.10
C GLU A 175 -27.03 3.77 -34.00
N ILE A 176 -27.98 3.89 -33.08
CA ILE A 176 -27.90 4.73 -31.89
C ILE A 176 -28.17 3.84 -30.70
N VAL A 177 -27.22 3.80 -29.77
CA VAL A 177 -27.32 3.06 -28.52
C VAL A 177 -27.39 4.06 -27.37
N THR A 178 -28.45 3.99 -26.57
CA THR A 178 -28.58 4.77 -25.34
C THR A 178 -27.90 4.02 -24.20
N ILE A 179 -26.92 4.65 -23.56
CA ILE A 179 -26.21 4.10 -22.40
C ILE A 179 -26.73 4.81 -21.16
N HIS A 180 -27.38 4.06 -20.27
CA HIS A 180 -27.72 4.55 -18.94
C HIS A 180 -26.51 4.37 -18.03
N ALA A 181 -25.94 5.45 -17.52
CA ALA A 181 -24.73 5.42 -16.71
C ALA A 181 -24.77 6.53 -15.65
N SER A 182 -24.29 6.25 -14.44
CA SER A 182 -24.05 7.31 -13.45
C SER A 182 -22.69 7.95 -13.73
N LEU A 183 -22.70 9.12 -14.38
CA LEU A 183 -21.48 9.86 -14.67
C LEU A 183 -21.11 10.76 -13.50
N ALA A 184 -19.86 10.65 -13.04
CA ALA A 184 -19.33 11.56 -12.03
C ALA A 184 -19.30 13.01 -12.57
N ALA A 185 -19.41 13.99 -11.67
CA ALA A 185 -19.27 15.38 -12.06
C ALA A 185 -17.84 15.65 -12.59
N GLY A 186 -17.73 16.43 -13.66
CA GLY A 186 -16.44 16.81 -14.24
C GLY A 186 -15.81 15.76 -15.16
N VAL A 187 -16.53 14.69 -15.51
CA VAL A 187 -16.16 13.78 -16.59
C VAL A 187 -17.23 13.77 -17.69
N SER A 188 -16.82 13.52 -18.93
CA SER A 188 -17.70 13.36 -20.07
C SER A 188 -17.28 12.13 -20.88
N PRO A 189 -18.24 11.36 -21.42
CA PRO A 189 -17.96 10.35 -22.42
C PRO A 189 -17.39 11.01 -23.68
N VAL A 190 -16.39 10.37 -24.26
CA VAL A 190 -15.74 10.78 -25.50
C VAL A 190 -15.44 9.56 -26.35
N VAL A 191 -15.24 9.80 -27.66
CA VAL A 191 -14.73 8.79 -28.57
C VAL A 191 -13.21 8.82 -28.51
N GLU A 192 -12.62 7.67 -28.24
CA GLU A 192 -11.19 7.44 -28.12
C GLU A 192 -10.75 6.40 -29.13
N THR A 193 -9.44 6.16 -29.17
CA THR A 193 -8.84 5.09 -29.96
C THR A 193 -8.09 4.17 -29.01
N ASP A 194 -8.36 2.88 -29.09
CA ASP A 194 -7.64 1.86 -28.33
C ASP A 194 -6.30 1.50 -28.98
N SER A 195 -5.54 0.62 -28.34
CA SER A 195 -4.22 0.19 -28.82
C SER A 195 -4.26 -0.60 -30.13
N ALA A 196 -5.42 -1.18 -30.48
CA ALA A 196 -5.64 -1.84 -31.77
C ALA A 196 -5.95 -0.84 -32.90
N GLY A 197 -6.24 0.42 -32.56
CA GLY A 197 -6.62 1.46 -33.51
C GLY A 197 -8.13 1.57 -33.72
N ASP A 198 -8.93 0.86 -32.93
CA ASP A 198 -10.38 0.85 -33.02
C ASP A 198 -10.99 1.97 -32.17
N GLN A 199 -12.17 2.45 -32.59
CA GLN A 199 -12.89 3.49 -31.86
C GLN A 199 -13.63 2.87 -30.67
N VAL A 200 -13.43 3.45 -29.49
CA VAL A 200 -14.06 3.04 -28.24
C VAL A 200 -14.62 4.26 -27.50
N ILE A 201 -15.56 4.03 -26.59
CA ILE A 201 -16.06 5.08 -25.69
C ILE A 201 -15.32 4.96 -24.36
N GLY A 202 -14.63 6.03 -23.97
CA GLY A 202 -14.06 6.18 -22.64
C GLY A 202 -14.63 7.42 -21.94
N LEU A 203 -14.17 7.65 -20.71
CA LEU A 203 -14.46 8.87 -19.97
C LEU A 203 -13.22 9.74 -19.90
N ARG A 204 -13.40 11.04 -20.15
CA ARG A 204 -12.37 12.06 -19.96
C ARG A 204 -12.82 13.10 -18.98
N ALA A 205 -11.87 13.63 -18.23
CA ALA A 205 -12.11 14.79 -17.41
C ALA A 205 -12.43 16.01 -18.30
N SER A 206 -13.39 16.83 -17.90
CA SER A 206 -13.68 18.11 -18.58
C SER A 206 -12.52 19.11 -18.50
N SER A 207 -11.64 18.90 -17.51
CA SER A 207 -10.43 19.67 -17.25
C SER A 207 -9.44 18.78 -16.53
N ALA A 208 -8.14 19.04 -16.70
CA ALA A 208 -7.12 18.29 -15.99
C ALA A 208 -7.32 18.46 -14.48
N ALA A 209 -7.18 17.38 -13.73
CA ALA A 209 -7.37 17.35 -12.29
C ALA A 209 -6.27 16.52 -11.62
N LEU A 210 -5.89 16.93 -10.41
CA LEU A 210 -4.90 16.23 -9.59
C LEU A 210 -5.57 15.74 -8.29
N THR A 211 -5.31 14.50 -7.93
CA THR A 211 -5.74 13.89 -6.67
C THR A 211 -4.54 13.35 -5.89
N LEU A 212 -4.73 13.17 -4.59
CA LEU A 212 -3.84 12.42 -3.70
C LEU A 212 -4.69 11.43 -2.92
N ASN A 213 -4.45 10.13 -3.10
CA ASN A 213 -5.26 9.05 -2.51
C ASN A 213 -6.75 9.23 -2.82
N ASP A 214 -7.07 9.51 -4.07
CA ASP A 214 -8.43 9.81 -4.57
C ASP A 214 -9.13 11.04 -3.95
N VAL A 215 -8.42 11.83 -3.14
CA VAL A 215 -8.89 13.12 -2.62
C VAL A 215 -8.45 14.25 -3.56
N PRO A 216 -9.33 15.18 -3.97
CA PRO A 216 -8.93 16.33 -4.75
C PRO A 216 -7.80 17.12 -4.09
N ALA A 217 -6.78 17.54 -4.85
CA ALA A 217 -5.57 18.18 -4.33
C ALA A 217 -5.84 19.32 -3.34
N ALA A 218 -6.87 20.15 -3.58
CA ALA A 218 -7.23 21.28 -2.74
C ALA A 218 -7.66 20.90 -1.30
N GLY A 219 -8.07 19.66 -1.07
CA GLY A 219 -8.42 19.12 0.26
C GLY A 219 -7.43 18.08 0.78
N ALA A 220 -6.36 17.80 0.03
CA ALA A 220 -5.36 16.82 0.39
C ALA A 220 -4.20 17.47 1.16
N SER A 221 -3.52 16.66 1.98
CA SER A 221 -2.31 17.07 2.69
C SER A 221 -1.26 15.97 2.68
N ILE A 222 0.00 16.37 2.58
CA ILE A 222 1.16 15.50 2.79
C ILE A 222 1.74 15.81 4.16
N GLU A 223 2.10 14.76 4.90
CA GLU A 223 2.89 14.90 6.11
C GLU A 223 4.36 14.71 5.76
N ALA A 224 5.20 15.67 6.16
CA ALA A 224 6.63 15.63 5.93
C ALA A 224 7.39 16.00 7.21
N VAL A 225 8.65 15.59 7.29
CA VAL A 225 9.53 15.88 8.42
C VAL A 225 10.67 16.79 7.96
N ASN A 226 11.00 17.81 8.76
CA ASN A 226 12.08 18.76 8.46
C ASN A 226 13.37 18.04 8.02
N GLY A 227 13.87 18.37 6.83
CA GLY A 227 15.11 17.86 6.27
C GLY A 227 15.09 16.41 5.76
N ILE A 228 13.93 15.73 5.77
CA ILE A 228 13.80 14.34 5.34
C ILE A 228 13.06 14.27 4.00
N ALA A 229 13.61 13.50 3.06
CA ALA A 229 12.94 13.18 1.81
C ALA A 229 11.77 12.23 2.07
N THR A 230 10.58 12.64 1.64
CA THR A 230 9.31 11.94 1.82
C THR A 230 8.75 11.56 0.45
N PRO A 231 8.62 10.27 0.14
CA PRO A 231 7.97 9.84 -1.10
C PRO A 231 6.52 10.30 -1.15
N ILE A 232 6.10 10.86 -2.28
CA ILE A 232 4.72 11.31 -2.47
C ILE A 232 3.91 10.19 -3.09
N ILE A 233 3.28 9.39 -2.23
CA ILE A 233 2.50 8.23 -2.65
C ILE A 233 1.05 8.63 -2.92
N GLY A 234 0.47 8.06 -3.99
CA GLY A 234 -0.95 8.18 -4.28
C GLY A 234 -1.34 9.41 -5.10
N LEU A 235 -0.37 10.10 -5.71
CA LEU A 235 -0.68 11.12 -6.72
C LEU A 235 -1.34 10.48 -7.93
N GLY A 236 -2.49 11.04 -8.32
CA GLY A 236 -3.22 10.66 -9.52
C GLY A 236 -3.48 11.87 -10.41
N LEU A 237 -3.16 11.75 -11.70
CA LEU A 237 -3.48 12.76 -12.69
C LEU A 237 -4.61 12.28 -13.60
N LEU A 238 -5.66 13.09 -13.69
CA LEU A 238 -6.75 12.92 -14.65
C LEU A 238 -6.53 13.88 -15.82
N VAL A 239 -6.43 13.34 -17.03
CA VAL A 239 -6.06 14.10 -18.23
C VAL A 239 -7.25 14.22 -19.18
N PRO A 240 -7.57 15.43 -19.70
CA PRO A 240 -8.66 15.61 -20.68
C PRO A 240 -8.32 15.03 -22.05
N SER A 241 -7.07 15.14 -22.47
CA SER A 241 -6.52 14.58 -23.71
C SER A 241 -4.99 14.64 -23.67
N ASP A 242 -4.29 13.63 -24.15
CA ASP A 242 -2.81 13.67 -24.19
C ASP A 242 -2.26 14.64 -25.25
N GLY A 243 -3.10 15.04 -26.21
CA GLY A 243 -2.71 15.88 -27.34
C GLY A 243 -1.61 15.24 -28.19
N SER A 244 -1.30 15.82 -29.35
CA SER A 244 -0.14 15.38 -30.15
C SER A 244 1.18 15.99 -29.68
N ALA A 245 1.12 16.95 -28.75
CA ALA A 245 2.26 17.72 -28.28
C ALA A 245 2.81 17.22 -26.92
N GLY A 246 2.25 16.13 -26.38
CA GLY A 246 2.62 15.53 -25.10
C GLY A 246 2.09 16.28 -23.89
N LEU A 247 2.39 15.74 -22.71
CA LEU A 247 2.02 16.27 -21.41
C LEU A 247 3.20 16.96 -20.73
N GLN A 248 2.96 18.13 -20.15
CA GLN A 248 3.94 18.83 -19.33
C GLN A 248 3.32 19.29 -18.00
N LEU A 249 3.98 18.94 -16.90
CA LEU A 249 3.57 19.30 -15.55
C LEU A 249 4.75 19.92 -14.81
N THR A 250 4.56 21.14 -14.30
CA THR A 250 5.54 21.78 -13.42
C THR A 250 5.12 21.58 -11.98
N VAL A 251 6.00 21.02 -11.16
CA VAL A 251 5.83 20.84 -9.71
C VAL A 251 6.82 21.76 -9.03
N SER A 252 6.35 22.64 -8.14
CA SER A 252 7.23 23.52 -7.37
C SER A 252 6.86 23.53 -5.90
N ALA A 253 7.89 23.55 -5.05
CA ALA A 253 7.77 23.71 -3.60
C ALA A 253 8.07 25.17 -3.25
N SER A 254 7.35 25.72 -2.27
CA SER A 254 7.59 27.11 -1.87
C SER A 254 8.81 27.24 -0.96
N HIS A 255 9.10 26.22 -0.16
CA HIS A 255 10.23 26.21 0.79
C HIS A 255 11.10 24.96 0.72
N GLY A 256 10.52 23.80 0.40
CA GLY A 256 11.22 22.53 0.27
C GLY A 256 11.84 22.31 -1.10
N GLN A 257 12.24 21.07 -1.34
CA GLN A 257 12.82 20.61 -2.59
C GLN A 257 12.09 19.36 -3.08
N ILE A 258 12.10 19.14 -4.39
CA ILE A 258 11.44 18.03 -5.08
C ILE A 258 12.51 17.30 -5.89
N ALA A 259 12.44 15.98 -5.91
CA ALA A 259 13.25 15.15 -6.78
C ALA A 259 12.38 14.06 -7.43
N THR A 260 12.81 13.55 -8.59
CA THR A 260 12.38 12.22 -9.06
C THR A 260 13.29 11.16 -8.44
N GLY A 261 12.86 9.90 -8.39
CA GLY A 261 13.64 8.80 -7.83
C GLY A 261 15.07 8.74 -8.40
N GLY A 262 16.06 9.07 -7.56
CA GLY A 262 17.49 9.12 -7.92
C GLY A 262 17.97 10.41 -8.62
N GLY A 263 17.08 11.39 -8.81
CA GLY A 263 17.38 12.71 -9.37
C GLY A 263 17.91 13.74 -8.35
N ALA A 264 18.33 14.90 -8.85
CA ALA A 264 18.78 16.00 -7.99
C ALA A 264 17.59 16.79 -7.42
N ALA A 265 17.65 17.08 -6.12
CA ALA A 265 16.62 17.87 -5.43
C ALA A 265 16.63 19.35 -5.88
N VAL A 266 15.48 19.85 -6.30
CA VAL A 266 15.28 21.21 -6.85
C VAL A 266 14.00 21.86 -6.29
N GLY A 267 13.94 23.19 -6.21
CA GLY A 267 12.70 23.88 -5.76
C GLY A 267 11.57 23.86 -6.79
N SER A 268 11.87 23.55 -8.06
CA SER A 268 10.91 23.44 -9.15
C SER A 268 11.40 22.41 -10.16
N LEU A 269 10.51 21.51 -10.56
CA LEU A 269 10.75 20.38 -11.43
C LEU A 269 9.71 20.40 -12.57
N VAL A 270 10.16 20.14 -13.79
CA VAL A 270 9.26 19.99 -14.95
C VAL A 270 9.28 18.53 -15.36
N LEU A 271 8.14 17.87 -15.22
CA LEU A 271 7.88 16.53 -15.74
C LEU A 271 7.31 16.64 -17.15
N SER A 272 7.75 15.78 -18.05
CA SER A 272 7.27 15.74 -19.42
C SER A 272 7.16 14.30 -19.89
N ALA A 273 6.02 13.96 -20.48
CA ALA A 273 5.70 12.60 -20.90
C ALA A 273 4.89 12.62 -22.20
N ALA A 274 4.90 11.52 -22.94
CA ALA A 274 4.10 11.39 -24.15
C ALA A 274 2.62 11.13 -23.84
N ASN A 275 2.34 10.44 -22.73
CA ASN A 275 1.00 10.01 -22.32
C ASN A 275 0.82 10.09 -20.79
N ALA A 276 -0.42 9.91 -20.34
CA ALA A 276 -0.80 9.99 -18.92
C ALA A 276 -0.14 8.90 -18.05
N LEU A 277 0.04 7.68 -18.56
CA LEU A 277 0.67 6.58 -17.80
C LEU A 277 2.14 6.87 -17.47
N ASP A 278 2.91 7.30 -18.46
CA ASP A 278 4.31 7.66 -18.27
C ASP A 278 4.43 8.83 -17.28
N LEU A 279 3.52 9.81 -17.36
CA LEU A 279 3.50 10.93 -16.42
C LEU A 279 3.13 10.49 -15.01
N ASN A 280 2.18 9.56 -14.86
CA ASN A 280 1.82 8.98 -13.56
C ASN A 280 2.97 8.16 -12.96
N ALA A 281 3.78 7.49 -13.78
CA ALA A 281 4.98 6.81 -13.32
C ALA A 281 6.04 7.80 -12.79
N GLU A 282 6.24 8.93 -13.47
CA GLU A 282 7.10 10.02 -12.99
C GLU A 282 6.56 10.63 -11.69
N LEU A 283 5.24 10.83 -11.58
CA LEU A 283 4.58 11.32 -10.36
C LEU A 283 4.73 10.35 -9.18
N ALA A 284 4.63 9.05 -9.42
CA ALA A 284 4.80 8.01 -8.40
C ALA A 284 6.24 7.91 -7.88
N ALA A 285 7.21 8.43 -8.63
CA ALA A 285 8.62 8.50 -8.25
C ALA A 285 9.01 9.84 -7.60
N LEU A 286 8.06 10.74 -7.33
CA LEU A 286 8.37 12.02 -6.71
C LEU A 286 8.66 11.89 -5.22
N ASP A 287 9.74 12.55 -4.80
CA ASP A 287 10.10 12.76 -3.41
C ASP A 287 10.04 14.26 -3.09
N TYR A 288 9.49 14.59 -1.93
CA TYR A 288 9.54 15.94 -1.35
C TYR A 288 10.45 15.97 -0.13
N THR A 289 11.42 16.88 -0.11
CA THR A 289 12.28 17.13 1.05
C THR A 289 11.89 18.47 1.68
N ALA A 290 11.40 18.42 2.93
CA ALA A 290 11.08 19.62 3.67
C ALA A 290 12.35 20.45 3.99
N PRO A 291 12.26 21.78 4.10
CA PRO A 291 13.36 22.58 4.62
C PRO A 291 13.77 22.10 6.02
N ALA A 292 14.99 22.43 6.46
CA ALA A 292 15.49 22.05 7.79
C ALA A 292 14.77 22.74 8.97
N GLY A 293 13.81 23.62 8.69
CA GLY A 293 12.97 24.28 9.68
C GLY A 293 11.72 24.90 9.05
N GLY A 294 10.63 24.96 9.82
CA GLY A 294 9.31 25.42 9.37
C GLY A 294 8.19 24.51 9.89
N THR A 295 6.94 24.92 9.71
CA THR A 295 5.75 24.14 10.10
C THR A 295 4.81 23.84 8.93
N GLY A 296 5.13 24.32 7.73
CA GLY A 296 4.31 24.04 6.56
C GLY A 296 4.94 24.50 5.26
N ASP A 297 4.50 23.89 4.17
CA ASP A 297 4.87 24.24 2.81
C ASP A 297 3.71 23.90 1.86
N VAL A 298 3.85 24.23 0.58
CA VAL A 298 2.86 23.93 -0.45
C VAL A 298 3.58 23.42 -1.69
N LEU A 299 3.10 22.29 -2.22
CA LEU A 299 3.43 21.83 -3.57
C LEU A 299 2.42 22.40 -4.55
N ASN A 300 2.91 23.21 -5.48
CA ASN A 300 2.13 23.78 -6.56
C ASN A 300 2.37 22.98 -7.84
N PHE A 301 1.28 22.59 -8.48
CA PHE A 301 1.24 21.84 -9.73
C PHE A 301 0.61 22.74 -10.80
N THR A 302 1.37 23.03 -11.85
CA THR A 302 0.91 23.85 -12.97
C THR A 302 1.08 23.07 -14.26
N GLY A 303 -0.02 22.88 -15.00
CA GLY A 303 0.01 22.20 -16.28
C GLY A 303 0.41 23.11 -17.43
N GLY A 304 1.27 22.58 -18.29
CA GLY A 304 1.69 23.18 -19.55
C GLY A 304 0.96 22.53 -20.73
N THR A 305 1.71 22.13 -21.75
CA THR A 305 1.17 21.40 -22.92
C THR A 305 0.38 20.16 -22.49
N GLY A 306 -0.77 19.90 -23.13
CA GLY A 306 -1.67 18.76 -22.81
C GLY A 306 -2.44 18.88 -21.49
N LEU A 307 -1.90 19.64 -20.52
CA LEU A 307 -2.49 19.91 -19.20
C LEU A 307 -2.83 21.39 -19.01
N ALA A 308 -3.00 22.14 -20.11
CA ALA A 308 -3.11 23.59 -20.07
C ALA A 308 -4.32 24.00 -19.23
N GLY A 309 -4.10 24.88 -18.25
CA GLY A 309 -5.13 25.31 -17.31
C GLY A 309 -5.22 24.48 -16.02
N LEU A 310 -4.47 23.38 -15.89
CA LEU A 310 -4.29 22.71 -14.59
C LEU A 310 -3.56 23.65 -13.63
N SER A 311 -4.18 23.91 -12.49
CA SER A 311 -3.57 24.56 -11.35
C SER A 311 -4.07 23.87 -10.09
N ALA A 312 -3.17 23.22 -9.37
CA ALA A 312 -3.47 22.51 -8.14
C ALA A 312 -2.41 22.82 -7.08
N ALA A 313 -2.81 22.77 -5.82
CA ALA A 313 -1.93 22.95 -4.69
C ALA A 313 -2.26 21.90 -3.63
N ILE A 314 -1.23 21.26 -3.10
CA ILE A 314 -1.34 20.31 -1.97
C ILE A 314 -0.58 20.91 -0.80
N GLY A 315 -1.24 21.01 0.36
CA GLY A 315 -0.62 21.48 1.58
C GLY A 315 0.33 20.44 2.15
N ILE A 316 1.46 20.89 2.70
CA ILE A 316 2.39 20.04 3.43
C ILE A 316 2.39 20.47 4.88
N ALA A 317 2.01 19.55 5.77
CA ALA A 317 2.23 19.70 7.19
C ALA A 317 3.65 19.26 7.51
N ILE A 318 4.47 20.18 8.03
CA ILE A 318 5.85 19.87 8.37
C ILE A 318 5.98 19.71 9.87
N ALA A 319 6.29 18.50 10.30
CA ALA A 319 6.61 18.21 11.68
C ALA A 319 8.09 18.52 11.98
N PRO A 320 8.41 19.00 13.20
CA PRO A 320 9.78 18.96 13.67
C PRO A 320 10.27 17.51 13.70
N ALA A 321 11.57 17.30 13.46
CA ALA A 321 12.16 15.98 13.68
C ALA A 321 11.97 15.60 15.17
N GLY A 322 11.25 14.52 15.43
CA GLY A 322 10.91 14.03 16.76
C GLY A 322 11.87 12.97 17.28
N THR A 323 11.88 12.79 18.61
CA THR A 323 12.56 11.71 19.33
C THR A 323 11.76 10.40 19.21
N LEU A 324 12.44 9.24 19.19
CA LEU A 324 11.83 7.90 19.04
C LEU A 324 10.72 7.62 20.07
N ASP A 325 9.51 7.26 19.61
CA ASP A 325 8.36 6.83 20.42
C ASP A 325 7.89 5.43 19.96
N PHE A 326 7.87 4.47 20.89
CA PHE A 326 7.66 3.02 20.66
C PHE A 326 6.25 2.52 21.04
N THR A 327 5.25 3.40 21.09
CA THR A 327 3.88 3.03 21.49
C THR A 327 3.06 2.45 20.31
N GLY A 328 3.33 1.19 19.90
CA GLY A 328 2.56 0.49 18.87
C GLY A 328 2.38 -1.02 19.14
N ALA A 329 1.17 -1.55 18.97
CA ALA A 329 0.79 -2.94 19.30
C ALA A 329 1.29 -4.02 18.33
N ASN A 330 2.06 -3.65 17.30
CA ASN A 330 2.45 -4.54 16.21
C ASN A 330 3.97 -4.68 16.10
N GLY A 331 4.64 -5.15 17.18
CA GLY A 331 5.91 -5.91 17.18
C GLY A 331 7.10 -5.53 16.27
N GLY A 332 7.08 -4.40 15.58
CA GLY A 332 8.13 -3.94 14.67
C GLY A 332 8.93 -2.82 15.34
N LEU A 333 10.24 -2.99 15.42
CA LEU A 333 11.18 -1.99 15.96
C LEU A 333 11.10 -0.62 15.27
N PHE A 334 10.54 -0.56 14.07
CA PHE A 334 10.37 0.65 13.27
C PHE A 334 8.91 0.72 12.81
N ASN A 335 8.13 1.65 13.37
CA ASN A 335 6.82 1.98 12.83
C ASN A 335 6.97 2.93 11.63
N ALA A 336 5.88 3.19 10.91
CA ALA A 336 5.85 4.14 9.78
C ALA A 336 6.25 5.59 10.14
N GLY A 337 6.52 5.90 11.41
CA GLY A 337 7.00 7.20 11.91
C GLY A 337 8.46 7.23 12.35
N SER A 338 9.23 6.15 12.18
CA SER A 338 10.65 6.08 12.56
C SER A 338 11.56 6.34 11.35
N SER A 339 12.52 7.28 11.45
CA SER A 339 13.43 7.62 10.33
C SER A 339 14.89 7.25 10.60
N TRP A 340 15.54 6.76 9.53
CA TRP A 340 16.96 6.38 9.43
C TRP A 340 17.76 7.54 8.82
N GLN A 341 18.82 8.02 9.48
CA GLN A 341 19.61 9.17 9.00
C GLN A 341 20.94 8.81 8.32
N GLY A 342 21.20 7.52 8.03
CA GLY A 342 22.52 7.03 7.59
C GLY A 342 22.73 6.74 6.10
N GLY A 343 21.72 6.91 5.24
CA GLY A 343 21.81 6.54 3.82
C GLY A 343 20.90 5.36 3.45
N ALA A 344 21.37 4.42 2.62
CA ALA A 344 20.56 3.27 2.20
C ALA A 344 20.06 2.47 3.42
N PRO A 345 18.80 2.00 3.42
CA PRO A 345 18.28 1.16 4.50
C PRO A 345 19.11 -0.13 4.63
N PRO A 346 19.49 -0.56 5.84
CA PRO A 346 20.24 -1.79 6.06
C PRO A 346 19.40 -3.05 5.87
N ALA A 347 20.07 -4.19 5.85
CA ALA A 347 19.47 -5.50 5.67
C ALA A 347 19.08 -6.15 7.01
N ASN A 348 18.32 -7.25 6.95
CA ASN A 348 18.02 -8.05 8.14
C ASN A 348 19.33 -8.58 8.77
N GLY A 349 19.54 -8.26 10.06
CA GLY A 349 20.72 -8.69 10.83
C GLY A 349 21.66 -7.57 11.31
N ASP A 350 21.33 -6.31 11.02
CA ASP A 350 22.18 -5.15 11.26
C ASP A 350 22.02 -4.54 12.69
N VAL A 351 22.94 -3.62 13.10
CA VAL A 351 23.15 -3.17 14.49
C VAL A 351 22.65 -1.73 14.73
N ALA A 352 21.67 -1.51 15.61
CA ALA A 352 21.26 -0.14 15.95
C ALA A 352 22.13 0.46 17.07
N LEU A 353 23.00 1.43 16.77
CA LEU A 353 23.75 2.20 17.78
C LEU A 353 22.95 3.43 18.26
N LEU A 354 22.86 3.65 19.57
CA LEU A 354 22.22 4.78 20.22
C LEU A 354 23.27 5.61 21.00
N GLY A 355 23.87 6.61 20.34
CA GLY A 355 24.92 7.46 20.93
C GLY A 355 24.43 8.43 22.02
N PRO A 356 25.31 8.98 22.88
CA PRO A 356 24.96 10.04 23.84
C PRO A 356 25.00 11.42 23.16
N HIS A 357 24.00 12.30 23.35
CA HIS A 357 24.17 13.77 23.29
C HIS A 357 22.90 14.57 23.68
N ALA A 358 23.09 15.85 24.03
CA ALA A 358 22.05 16.87 23.97
C ALA A 358 21.63 17.10 22.51
N GLY A 359 20.72 16.27 22.00
CA GLY A 359 20.29 16.22 20.60
C GLY A 359 19.73 14.84 20.26
N ALA A 360 18.98 14.74 19.15
CA ALA A 360 18.30 13.51 18.75
C ALA A 360 19.29 12.33 18.57
N PRO A 361 18.85 11.08 18.85
CA PRO A 361 19.69 9.88 18.73
C PRO A 361 20.22 9.72 17.31
N LEU A 362 21.52 9.45 17.20
CA LEU A 362 22.13 9.01 15.95
C LEU A 362 21.90 7.50 15.82
N LEU A 363 20.88 7.09 15.06
CA LEU A 363 20.71 5.70 14.67
C LEU A 363 21.81 5.34 13.65
N VAL A 364 22.53 4.23 13.86
CA VAL A 364 23.47 3.65 12.88
C VAL A 364 23.10 2.19 12.54
N GLU A 365 21.82 1.86 12.26
CA GLU A 365 21.33 0.99 11.14
C GLU A 365 19.77 0.94 11.14
N GLY A 366 19.14 1.24 9.98
CA GLY A 366 17.69 1.36 9.63
C GLY A 366 16.79 0.10 9.46
N PRO A 367 15.79 0.09 8.54
CA PRO A 367 14.57 -0.72 8.67
C PRO A 367 14.73 -2.22 8.38
N GLY A 368 14.70 -2.98 9.46
CA GLY A 368 14.56 -4.44 9.57
C GLY A 368 14.32 -4.77 11.05
N VAL A 369 14.06 -6.03 11.42
CA VAL A 369 14.10 -6.38 12.86
C VAL A 369 15.58 -6.30 13.27
N ALA A 370 15.94 -5.35 14.15
CA ALA A 370 17.33 -5.17 14.57
C ALA A 370 17.85 -6.49 15.14
N GLY A 371 19.00 -6.95 14.63
CA GLY A 371 19.64 -8.14 15.17
C GLY A 371 20.17 -7.84 16.57
N THR A 372 20.89 -6.74 16.70
CA THR A 372 21.47 -6.30 17.97
C THR A 372 21.30 -4.79 18.16
N VAL A 373 21.18 -4.32 19.39
CA VAL A 373 21.08 -2.89 19.75
C VAL A 373 22.24 -2.52 20.67
N SER A 374 22.96 -1.44 20.36
CA SER A 374 24.03 -0.88 21.20
C SER A 374 23.62 0.47 21.79
N VAL A 375 23.78 0.66 23.10
CA VAL A 375 23.32 1.82 23.88
C VAL A 375 24.51 2.50 24.52
N ALA A 376 24.80 3.73 24.08
CA ALA A 376 25.88 4.57 24.58
C ALA A 376 25.39 5.88 25.23
N GLY A 377 24.07 6.10 25.30
CA GLY A 377 23.41 7.22 25.99
C GLY A 377 22.30 6.74 26.94
N ALA A 378 21.49 7.67 27.50
CA ALA A 378 20.38 7.31 28.39
C ALA A 378 19.05 7.24 27.64
N TYR A 379 18.40 6.07 27.67
CA TYR A 379 17.19 5.75 26.91
C TYR A 379 16.15 5.03 27.76
N ASP A 380 14.89 5.33 27.50
CA ASP A 380 13.72 4.69 28.10
C ASP A 380 12.92 3.99 26.99
N PHE A 381 12.61 2.71 27.20
CA PHE A 381 11.93 1.82 26.28
C PHE A 381 10.56 1.45 26.86
N ALA A 382 9.50 1.68 26.09
CA ALA A 382 8.13 1.33 26.45
C ALA A 382 7.50 0.44 25.36
N GLY A 383 6.51 -0.39 25.73
CA GLY A 383 5.80 -1.27 24.79
C GLY A 383 6.52 -2.58 24.47
N THR A 384 6.13 -3.24 23.37
CA THR A 384 6.71 -4.55 23.00
C THR A 384 7.99 -4.39 22.20
N PHE A 385 9.05 -5.10 22.60
CA PHE A 385 10.38 -5.06 21.98
C PHE A 385 10.86 -6.49 21.66
N ASP A 386 11.34 -6.76 20.45
CA ASP A 386 11.77 -8.10 20.04
C ASP A 386 13.06 -8.03 19.20
N LEU A 387 14.16 -8.59 19.72
CA LEU A 387 15.47 -8.63 19.06
C LEU A 387 15.87 -10.08 18.74
N PRO A 388 15.72 -10.56 17.50
CA PRO A 388 15.82 -11.97 17.17
C PRO A 388 17.26 -12.52 17.03
N ALA A 389 18.32 -11.70 17.13
CA ALA A 389 19.66 -12.25 16.89
C ALA A 389 20.14 -13.20 17.99
N SER A 390 20.89 -14.21 17.56
CA SER A 390 21.69 -15.06 18.44
C SER A 390 23.01 -14.35 18.81
N GLY A 391 23.31 -14.17 20.09
CA GLY A 391 24.54 -13.49 20.56
C GLY A 391 24.24 -12.47 21.66
N ALA A 392 25.00 -11.38 21.77
CA ALA A 392 24.60 -10.21 22.57
C ALA A 392 23.60 -9.39 21.74
N ALA A 393 22.31 -9.64 21.95
CA ALA A 393 21.24 -8.92 21.29
C ALA A 393 21.14 -7.47 21.78
N LEU A 394 21.54 -7.20 23.02
CA LEU A 394 21.63 -5.86 23.58
C LEU A 394 23.05 -5.61 24.09
N ASP A 395 23.64 -4.47 23.78
CA ASP A 395 24.95 -4.03 24.25
C ASP A 395 24.79 -2.64 24.87
N ILE A 396 25.24 -2.44 26.09
CA ILE A 396 25.09 -1.18 26.82
C ILE A 396 26.46 -0.81 27.33
N GLY A 397 27.11 0.12 26.64
CA GLY A 397 28.51 0.47 26.82
C GLY A 397 28.75 1.97 26.83
N ALA A 398 30.01 2.39 26.89
CA ALA A 398 30.42 3.80 26.74
C ALA A 398 29.70 4.84 27.65
N GLY A 399 29.16 4.43 28.81
CA GLY A 399 28.36 5.28 29.70
C GLY A 399 26.84 5.23 29.47
N GLY A 400 26.37 4.25 28.69
CA GLY A 400 24.96 4.08 28.34
C GLY A 400 24.08 3.64 29.51
N PHE A 401 22.81 4.02 29.43
CA PHE A 401 21.73 3.67 30.35
C PHE A 401 20.50 3.27 29.53
N ALA A 402 20.02 2.04 29.70
CA ALA A 402 18.80 1.55 29.09
C ALA A 402 17.79 1.22 30.19
N LEU A 403 16.58 1.80 30.14
CA LEU A 403 15.48 1.46 31.02
C LEU A 403 14.34 0.85 30.21
N PHE A 404 13.94 -0.39 30.52
CA PHE A 404 12.67 -0.94 30.09
C PHE A 404 11.61 -0.58 31.12
N ASP A 405 10.73 0.36 30.80
CA ASP A 405 9.73 0.90 31.72
C ASP A 405 8.70 -0.16 32.16
N ALA A 406 7.80 0.22 33.07
CA ALA A 406 6.79 -0.69 33.62
C ALA A 406 5.80 -1.25 32.57
N ASN A 407 5.70 -0.63 31.40
CA ASN A 407 4.84 -1.07 30.30
C ASN A 407 5.61 -1.84 29.22
N ALA A 408 6.93 -1.99 29.38
CA ALA A 408 7.78 -2.67 28.43
C ALA A 408 7.64 -4.20 28.52
N ALA A 409 7.60 -4.85 27.35
CA ALA A 409 7.68 -6.30 27.21
C ALA A 409 8.71 -6.65 26.13
N ALA A 410 9.92 -7.00 26.56
CA ALA A 410 11.07 -7.23 25.71
C ALA A 410 11.42 -8.72 25.58
N THR A 411 11.73 -9.17 24.37
CA THR A 411 12.26 -10.51 24.07
C THR A 411 13.59 -10.39 23.32
N LEU A 412 14.60 -11.13 23.74
CA LEU A 412 15.92 -11.21 23.10
C LEU A 412 16.16 -12.65 22.65
N GLY A 413 16.38 -12.88 21.35
CA GLY A 413 16.86 -14.14 20.79
C GLY A 413 18.28 -14.52 21.25
N GLY A 414 18.97 -13.57 21.90
CA GLY A 414 20.28 -13.70 22.51
C GLY A 414 20.29 -13.19 23.96
N GLY A 415 21.44 -12.72 24.43
CA GLY A 415 21.66 -12.12 25.73
C GLY A 415 21.87 -10.62 25.68
N ALA A 416 22.38 -10.05 26.77
CA ALA A 416 22.77 -8.65 26.85
C ALA A 416 24.18 -8.51 27.40
N LEU A 417 24.94 -7.53 26.91
CA LEU A 417 26.22 -7.10 27.47
C LEU A 417 26.00 -5.75 28.17
N VAL A 418 26.35 -5.65 29.45
CA VAL A 418 26.24 -4.43 30.27
C VAL A 418 27.63 -4.08 30.75
N GLY A 419 28.20 -3.04 30.14
CA GLY A 419 29.61 -2.71 30.22
C GLY A 419 30.40 -3.43 29.13
N ASP A 420 30.94 -2.65 28.20
CA ASP A 420 31.69 -3.15 27.05
C ASP A 420 33.15 -2.64 27.07
N ALA A 421 33.88 -2.88 25.98
CA ALA A 421 35.26 -2.39 25.87
C ALA A 421 35.35 -0.85 25.85
N GLN A 422 34.24 -0.15 25.61
CA GLN A 422 34.17 1.30 25.42
C GLN A 422 33.75 2.04 26.69
N GLY A 423 33.16 1.37 27.68
CA GLY A 423 32.90 1.96 28.99
C GLY A 423 31.78 1.27 29.77
N THR A 424 31.33 1.95 30.82
CA THR A 424 30.35 1.43 31.78
C THR A 424 28.95 1.35 31.18
N GLY A 425 28.13 0.39 31.62
CA GLY A 425 26.73 0.28 31.21
C GLY A 425 25.74 0.21 32.37
N THR A 426 24.50 0.61 32.14
CA THR A 426 23.38 0.38 33.08
C THR A 426 22.15 -0.12 32.35
N LEU A 427 21.60 -1.25 32.83
CA LEU A 427 20.35 -1.83 32.36
C LEU A 427 19.32 -1.85 33.50
N GLY A 428 18.26 -1.06 33.38
CA GLY A 428 17.11 -1.07 34.27
C GLY A 428 15.92 -1.79 33.65
N ILE A 429 15.23 -2.62 34.43
CA ILE A 429 14.05 -3.40 33.99
C ILE A 429 12.93 -3.23 35.00
N ALA A 430 11.94 -2.40 34.67
CA ALA A 430 10.70 -2.22 35.41
C ALA A 430 9.52 -3.02 34.79
N GLY A 431 9.58 -3.33 33.50
CA GLY A 431 8.63 -4.17 32.77
C GLY A 431 9.04 -5.64 32.77
N THR A 432 8.89 -6.33 31.64
CA THR A 432 9.33 -7.73 31.48
C THR A 432 10.42 -7.85 30.42
N LEU A 433 11.48 -8.61 30.68
CA LEU A 433 12.53 -8.99 29.72
C LEU A 433 12.72 -10.51 29.71
N ASP A 434 12.62 -11.15 28.54
CA ASP A 434 12.95 -12.57 28.32
C ASP A 434 14.12 -12.69 27.34
N ALA A 435 15.22 -13.31 27.76
CA ALA A 435 16.45 -13.42 26.98
C ALA A 435 16.87 -14.89 26.79
N ALA A 436 16.93 -15.35 25.54
CA ALA A 436 17.37 -16.71 25.23
C ALA A 436 18.88 -16.93 25.48
N GLY A 437 19.66 -15.88 25.72
CA GLY A 437 21.09 -15.91 26.01
C GLY A 437 21.48 -15.44 27.42
N THR A 438 22.77 -15.14 27.59
CA THR A 438 23.35 -14.71 28.87
C THR A 438 23.29 -13.20 29.03
N ILE A 439 22.86 -12.72 30.20
CA ILE A 439 23.09 -11.33 30.61
C ILE A 439 24.48 -11.25 31.24
N ASP A 440 25.41 -10.55 30.60
CA ASP A 440 26.79 -10.38 31.03
C ASP A 440 27.02 -8.96 31.55
N VAL A 441 27.31 -8.83 32.84
CA VAL A 441 27.45 -7.54 33.54
C VAL A 441 28.87 -7.45 34.08
N GLY A 442 29.67 -6.52 33.53
CA GLY A 442 31.10 -6.46 33.83
C GLY A 442 31.90 -7.60 33.22
N GLY A 443 31.47 -8.11 32.06
CA GLY A 443 32.17 -9.12 31.26
C GLY A 443 33.35 -8.57 30.46
N ALA A 444 33.39 -7.26 30.20
CA ALA A 444 34.52 -6.58 29.57
C ALA A 444 35.47 -5.99 30.62
N ALA A 445 36.77 -6.22 30.48
CA ALA A 445 37.78 -5.85 31.49
C ALA A 445 37.99 -4.32 31.69
N VAL A 446 37.37 -3.49 30.86
CA VAL A 446 37.59 -2.03 30.80
C VAL A 446 36.43 -1.24 31.41
N SER A 447 35.25 -1.85 31.53
CA SER A 447 34.10 -1.27 32.21
C SER A 447 34.26 -1.41 33.74
N GLY A 448 33.57 -0.61 34.53
CA GLY A 448 33.65 -0.69 35.98
C GLY A 448 32.49 0.03 36.60
N ASN A 449 31.81 -0.60 37.57
CA ASN A 449 30.54 -0.13 38.10
C ASN A 449 29.37 -0.28 37.10
N ASP A 450 29.36 -1.40 36.37
CA ASP A 450 28.22 -1.80 35.53
C ASP A 450 27.06 -2.24 36.40
N VAL A 451 25.84 -1.86 36.01
CA VAL A 451 24.66 -2.07 36.84
C VAL A 451 23.55 -2.76 36.05
N LEU A 452 23.06 -3.85 36.60
CA LEU A 452 21.77 -4.44 36.25
C LEU A 452 20.80 -4.16 37.40
N GLU A 453 19.69 -3.50 37.14
CA GLU A 453 18.62 -3.24 38.10
C GLU A 453 17.31 -3.87 37.61
N VAL A 454 16.68 -4.70 38.45
CA VAL A 454 15.42 -5.38 38.10
C VAL A 454 14.38 -5.10 39.17
N THR A 455 13.39 -4.28 38.83
CA THR A 455 12.18 -4.03 39.64
C THR A 455 10.94 -4.73 39.08
N GLY A 456 10.95 -5.06 37.78
CA GLY A 456 9.94 -5.87 37.09
C GLY A 456 10.29 -7.37 37.05
N SER A 457 10.24 -7.98 35.86
CA SER A 457 10.53 -9.40 35.65
C SER A 457 11.62 -9.63 34.61
N LEU A 458 12.61 -10.47 34.93
CA LEU A 458 13.68 -10.91 34.05
C LEU A 458 13.75 -12.43 33.97
N ALA A 459 13.78 -12.99 32.77
CA ALA A 459 14.17 -14.37 32.51
C ALA A 459 15.34 -14.39 31.53
N ALA A 460 16.37 -15.19 31.79
CA ALA A 460 17.47 -15.37 30.87
C ALA A 460 18.07 -16.78 30.91
N ALA A 461 18.70 -17.24 29.82
CA ALA A 461 19.40 -18.52 29.83
C ALA A 461 20.59 -18.53 30.81
N GLY A 462 21.23 -17.38 31.04
CA GLY A 462 22.22 -17.27 32.10
C GLY A 462 22.55 -15.86 32.56
N LEU A 463 23.31 -15.79 33.65
CA LEU A 463 23.89 -14.58 34.22
C LEU A 463 25.42 -14.76 34.31
N ALA A 464 26.18 -13.83 33.76
CA ALA A 464 27.59 -13.65 34.07
C ALA A 464 27.73 -12.31 34.78
N LEU A 465 28.18 -12.32 36.03
CA LEU A 465 28.29 -11.11 36.85
C LEU A 465 29.72 -10.96 37.35
N GLY A 466 30.33 -9.82 37.01
CA GLY A 466 31.65 -9.40 37.49
C GLY A 466 32.76 -10.41 37.22
N THR A 467 32.70 -11.09 36.06
CA THR A 467 33.63 -12.15 35.67
C THR A 467 34.97 -11.60 35.17
N ALA A 468 34.99 -10.39 34.60
CA ALA A 468 36.19 -9.70 34.15
C ALA A 468 36.40 -8.34 34.84
N ALA A 469 35.33 -7.63 35.16
CA ALA A 469 35.32 -6.32 35.82
C ALA A 469 34.33 -6.29 37.01
N ALA A 470 34.14 -5.12 37.64
CA ALA A 470 33.18 -4.96 38.71
C ALA A 470 31.76 -4.75 38.14
N GLY A 471 30.84 -5.65 38.50
CA GLY A 471 29.45 -5.61 38.07
C GLY A 471 28.51 -5.76 39.26
N THR A 472 27.44 -4.96 39.27
CA THR A 472 26.40 -4.96 40.30
C THR A 472 25.08 -5.45 39.72
N PHE A 473 24.41 -6.34 40.43
CA PHE A 473 23.03 -6.73 40.16
C PHE A 473 22.18 -6.38 41.38
N GLU A 474 21.24 -5.45 41.20
CA GLU A 474 20.24 -5.06 42.18
C GLU A 474 18.87 -5.64 41.78
N LEU A 475 18.25 -6.38 42.70
CA LEU A 475 16.99 -7.06 42.46
C LEU A 475 15.94 -6.61 43.48
N GLY A 476 14.89 -5.95 43.00
CA GLY A 476 13.65 -5.66 43.71
C GLY A 476 12.42 -6.40 43.17
N GLY A 477 12.51 -7.01 41.98
CA GLY A 477 11.44 -7.75 41.32
C GLY A 477 11.68 -9.27 41.25
N THR A 478 11.40 -9.88 40.10
CA THR A 478 11.63 -11.31 39.85
C THR A 478 12.69 -11.53 38.78
N ALA A 479 13.70 -12.36 39.07
CA ALA A 479 14.73 -12.75 38.10
C ALA A 479 14.95 -14.26 38.09
N SER A 480 15.05 -14.86 36.89
CA SER A 480 15.36 -16.27 36.72
C SER A 480 16.43 -16.50 35.65
N PHE A 481 17.40 -17.35 35.98
CA PHE A 481 18.55 -17.68 35.14
C PHE A 481 18.72 -19.20 35.07
N GLY A 482 19.01 -19.73 33.87
CA GLY A 482 19.32 -21.15 33.68
C GLY A 482 20.67 -21.57 34.29
N ALA A 483 21.68 -20.70 34.18
CA ALA A 483 22.99 -20.87 34.80
C ALA A 483 23.59 -19.50 35.19
N SER A 484 24.29 -19.43 36.33
CA SER A 484 24.88 -18.19 36.83
C SER A 484 26.36 -18.37 37.16
N ALA A 485 27.19 -17.43 36.73
CA ALA A 485 28.62 -17.34 37.03
C ALA A 485 28.93 -15.99 37.68
N LEU A 486 29.43 -16.02 38.92
CA LEU A 486 29.75 -14.84 39.70
C LEU A 486 31.26 -14.79 39.94
N GLY A 487 31.92 -13.78 39.38
CA GLY A 487 33.35 -13.55 39.49
C GLY A 487 33.74 -12.71 40.70
N THR A 488 35.04 -12.47 40.89
CA THR A 488 35.56 -11.74 42.05
C THR A 488 35.08 -10.29 42.16
N GLY A 489 34.64 -9.69 41.05
CA GLY A 489 34.08 -8.34 41.00
C GLY A 489 32.55 -8.28 41.15
N ALA A 490 31.89 -9.42 41.39
CA ALA A 490 30.43 -9.50 41.45
C ALA A 490 29.87 -8.92 42.76
N LEU A 491 28.85 -8.08 42.65
CA LEU A 491 27.99 -7.68 43.76
C LEU A 491 26.53 -7.97 43.40
N LEU A 492 25.95 -9.01 44.00
CA LEU A 492 24.52 -9.32 43.86
C LEU A 492 23.79 -8.91 45.13
N ARG A 493 22.75 -8.09 44.99
CA ARG A 493 21.91 -7.60 46.10
C ARG A 493 20.45 -7.85 45.80
N GLU A 494 19.82 -8.65 46.65
CA GLU A 494 18.38 -8.81 46.67
C GLU A 494 17.78 -7.87 47.73
N ALA A 495 16.68 -7.20 47.41
CA ALA A 495 15.94 -6.32 48.32
C ALA A 495 14.51 -6.81 48.54
N GLY A 496 14.08 -6.81 49.80
CA GLY A 496 12.67 -7.00 50.17
C GLY A 496 12.11 -8.39 49.84
N THR A 497 11.00 -8.43 49.08
CA THR A 497 10.28 -9.66 48.70
C THR A 497 10.61 -10.10 47.26
N ALA A 498 11.78 -9.73 46.76
CA ALA A 498 12.24 -10.14 45.44
C ALA A 498 12.34 -11.68 45.33
N SER A 499 12.31 -12.19 44.10
CA SER A 499 12.47 -13.63 43.82
C SER A 499 13.61 -13.84 42.85
N LEU A 500 14.57 -14.66 43.25
CA LEU A 500 15.76 -14.96 42.45
C LEU A 500 15.93 -16.47 42.26
N ALA A 501 16.02 -16.91 40.99
CA ALA A 501 16.42 -18.26 40.62
C ALA A 501 17.71 -18.21 39.80
N LEU A 502 18.80 -18.82 40.29
CA LEU A 502 20.13 -18.75 39.65
C LEU A 502 20.49 -20.00 38.81
N GLY A 503 19.64 -21.03 38.78
CA GLY A 503 19.93 -22.29 38.12
C GLY A 503 21.20 -22.95 38.67
N SER A 504 22.14 -23.35 37.80
CA SER A 504 23.46 -23.79 38.24
C SER A 504 24.35 -22.59 38.60
N LEU A 505 24.82 -22.49 39.85
CA LEU A 505 25.65 -21.38 40.33
C LEU A 505 27.14 -21.76 40.42
N ALA A 506 28.00 -21.03 39.71
CA ALA A 506 29.45 -21.04 39.86
C ALA A 506 29.94 -19.74 40.50
N LEU A 507 30.42 -19.82 41.74
CA LEU A 507 30.93 -18.68 42.50
C LEU A 507 32.47 -18.74 42.54
N ALA A 508 33.12 -17.94 41.69
CA ALA A 508 34.58 -17.79 41.68
C ALA A 508 35.07 -16.69 42.64
N GLY A 509 34.16 -15.80 43.07
CA GLY A 509 34.38 -14.74 44.06
C GLY A 509 33.17 -13.79 44.12
N GLY A 510 33.28 -12.68 44.85
CA GLY A 510 32.22 -11.65 44.91
C GLY A 510 31.34 -11.72 46.16
N ILE A 511 30.35 -10.82 46.24
CA ILE A 511 29.43 -10.68 47.36
C ILE A 511 28.01 -10.97 46.88
N VAL A 512 27.36 -11.94 47.52
CA VAL A 512 25.93 -12.19 47.35
C VAL A 512 25.24 -11.83 48.67
N SER A 513 24.39 -10.81 48.60
CA SER A 513 23.56 -10.35 49.72
C SER A 513 22.11 -10.67 49.39
N LEU A 514 21.66 -11.85 49.83
CA LEU A 514 20.24 -12.24 49.77
C LEU A 514 19.51 -11.70 51.01
N GLY A 515 18.23 -11.38 50.86
CA GLY A 515 17.47 -10.48 51.73
C GLY A 515 17.73 -10.52 53.24
N ASN A 516 17.68 -9.32 53.83
CA ASN A 516 17.28 -9.06 55.22
C ASN A 516 15.90 -8.40 55.21
#